data_AF-A0A382ZT69-F1
#
_entry.id   AF-A0A382ZT69-F1
#
_cell.length_a   1.000
_cell.length_b   1.000
_cell.length_c   1.000
_cell.angle_alpha   90.00
_cell.angle_beta   90.00
_cell.angle_gamma   90.00
#
_symmetry.space_group_name_H-M   'P 1'
#
loop_
_entity.id
_entity.type
_entity.pdbx_description
1 polymer ?
#
loop_
_entity_poly.entity_id
_entity_poly.type
_entity_poly.pdbx_seq_one_letter_code
_entity_poly.pdbx_strand_id
1 'polypeptide(L)'
;RYTGRSAAILRGIRALWLGIPINCLIIGWVNLAMAKILSIALGWDQLDAVFVGLALAGIYSAITGLRGVVVADFLQFFIAMVGTSALAYFVLASPDVGGVDGLLGQLPSSTFDLWPASSDGFNGDVVSAIGLPLSAFIAYLGIQWWSTWYPGQEPGGGGYIAQRIMATRSEKDALLATWWFTVAHYCIRPWPWILVALASLALYPGLSDPESGYVLVIRDYLPAGWAGLVIGGFFAAFMSTVSTQLNWGTSYVVN
;
A
#
# COMPACT_ATOMS: atom_id res chain seq x y z
N ARG A 1 -29.22 8.52 -18.42
CA ARG A 1 -28.38 7.39 -17.93
C ARG A 1 -28.19 7.39 -16.41
N TYR A 2 -28.05 8.56 -15.76
CA TYR A 2 -27.84 8.66 -14.30
C TYR A 2 -29.04 9.23 -13.50
N THR A 3 -30.23 9.26 -14.09
CA THR A 3 -31.43 9.87 -13.49
C THR A 3 -32.55 8.83 -13.33
N GLY A 4 -33.49 9.09 -12.41
CA GLY A 4 -34.62 8.21 -12.14
C GLY A 4 -34.48 7.35 -10.87
N ARG A 5 -35.59 6.73 -10.46
CA ARG A 5 -35.72 5.98 -9.19
C ARG A 5 -34.74 4.80 -9.11
N SER A 6 -34.60 4.03 -10.18
CA SER A 6 -33.68 2.89 -10.22
C SER A 6 -32.22 3.31 -10.07
N ALA A 7 -31.82 4.43 -10.71
CA ALA A 7 -30.48 4.98 -10.58
C ALA A 7 -30.21 5.52 -9.17
N ALA A 8 -31.22 6.12 -8.52
CA ALA A 8 -31.11 6.58 -7.13
C ALA A 8 -30.92 5.41 -6.15
N ILE A 9 -31.70 4.33 -6.30
CA ILE A 9 -31.58 3.12 -5.48
C ILE A 9 -30.19 2.49 -5.64
N LEU A 10 -29.71 2.33 -6.87
CA LEU A 10 -28.39 1.78 -7.14
C LEU A 10 -27.28 2.61 -6.50
N ARG A 11 -27.36 3.95 -6.59
CA ARG A 11 -26.40 4.85 -5.92
C ARG A 11 -26.43 4.68 -4.41
N GLY A 12 -27.61 4.66 -3.80
CA GLY A 12 -27.75 4.51 -2.35
C GLY A 12 -27.19 3.17 -1.83
N ILE A 13 -27.52 2.05 -2.49
CA ILE A 13 -27.00 0.73 -2.12
C ILE A 13 -25.48 0.71 -2.25
N ARG A 14 -24.93 1.22 -3.37
CA ARG A 14 -23.49 1.24 -3.60
C ARG A 14 -22.77 2.16 -2.61
N ALA A 15 -23.33 3.31 -2.29
CA ALA A 15 -22.81 4.24 -1.30
C ALA A 15 -22.72 3.60 0.09
N LEU A 16 -23.76 2.91 0.54
CA LEU A 16 -23.75 2.21 1.83
C LEU A 16 -22.79 1.02 1.83
N TRP A 17 -22.80 0.19 0.77
CA TRP A 17 -21.92 -0.97 0.65
C TRP A 17 -20.43 -0.58 0.58
N LEU A 18 -20.10 0.44 -0.20
CA LEU A 18 -18.71 0.89 -0.34
C LEU A 18 -18.25 1.73 0.86
N GLY A 19 -19.11 2.65 1.32
CA GLY A 19 -18.77 3.60 2.38
C GLY A 19 -18.68 2.99 3.78
N ILE A 20 -19.33 1.85 4.03
CA ILE A 20 -19.37 1.20 5.35
C ILE A 20 -18.61 -0.15 5.36
N PRO A 21 -19.15 -1.29 4.90
CA PRO A 21 -18.49 -2.58 5.12
C PRO A 21 -17.16 -2.70 4.39
N ILE A 22 -17.07 -2.30 3.12
CA ILE A 22 -15.80 -2.32 2.38
C ILE A 22 -14.79 -1.37 3.03
N ASN A 23 -15.21 -0.17 3.42
CA ASN A 23 -14.36 0.79 4.09
C ASN A 23 -13.81 0.25 5.43
N CYS A 24 -14.66 -0.36 6.25
CA CYS A 24 -14.26 -1.00 7.50
C CYS A 24 -13.26 -2.13 7.31
N LEU A 25 -13.41 -2.95 6.24
CA LEU A 25 -12.45 -4.00 5.92
C LEU A 25 -11.05 -3.44 5.60
N ILE A 26 -10.98 -2.37 4.81
CA ILE A 26 -9.71 -1.68 4.50
C ILE A 26 -9.11 -1.07 5.76
N ILE A 27 -9.91 -0.39 6.58
CA ILE A 27 -9.43 0.17 7.83
C ILE A 27 -8.91 -0.95 8.73
N GLY A 28 -9.58 -2.10 8.76
CA GLY A 28 -9.16 -3.30 9.50
C GLY A 28 -7.78 -3.82 9.09
N TRP A 29 -7.54 -4.07 7.80
CA TRP A 29 -6.24 -4.60 7.35
C TRP A 29 -5.07 -3.63 7.59
N VAL A 30 -5.35 -2.32 7.64
CA VAL A 30 -4.34 -1.25 7.72
C VAL A 30 -3.96 -1.06 9.17
N ASN A 31 -4.94 -1.20 10.07
CA ASN A 31 -4.71 -1.32 11.50
C ASN A 31 -3.90 -2.57 11.83
N LEU A 32 -4.21 -3.72 11.22
CA LEU A 32 -3.42 -4.94 11.44
C LEU A 32 -1.94 -4.74 11.04
N ALA A 33 -1.69 -4.17 9.86
CA ALA A 33 -0.33 -3.88 9.39
C ALA A 33 0.41 -2.89 10.32
N MET A 34 -0.25 -1.80 10.72
CA MET A 34 0.34 -0.82 11.63
C MET A 34 0.61 -1.38 13.02
N ALA A 35 -0.33 -2.16 13.58
CA ALA A 35 -0.16 -2.80 14.88
C ALA A 35 1.06 -3.73 14.89
N LYS A 36 1.26 -4.48 13.80
CA LYS A 36 2.45 -5.32 13.61
C LYS A 36 3.74 -4.51 13.56
N ILE A 37 3.77 -3.42 12.78
CA ILE A 37 4.94 -2.54 12.68
C ILE A 37 5.31 -1.95 14.05
N LEU A 38 4.35 -1.37 14.78
CA LEU A 38 4.61 -0.75 16.09
C LEU A 38 4.97 -1.79 17.16
N SER A 39 4.37 -2.97 17.11
CA SER A 39 4.71 -4.06 18.01
C SER A 39 6.15 -4.54 17.81
N ILE A 40 6.58 -4.76 16.56
CA ILE A 40 7.93 -5.24 16.26
C ILE A 40 8.97 -4.13 16.47
N ALA A 41 8.69 -2.90 16.03
CA ALA A 41 9.67 -1.82 16.05
C ALA A 41 9.79 -1.12 17.42
N LEU A 42 8.69 -0.98 18.15
CA LEU A 42 8.62 -0.20 19.40
C LEU A 42 8.18 -1.04 20.61
N GLY A 43 7.83 -2.31 20.43
CA GLY A 43 7.34 -3.17 21.53
C GLY A 43 5.94 -2.82 22.02
N TRP A 44 5.13 -2.14 21.21
CA TRP A 44 3.77 -1.76 21.60
C TRP A 44 2.82 -2.95 21.67
N ASP A 45 1.84 -2.86 22.57
CA ASP A 45 0.66 -3.73 22.52
C ASP A 45 -0.15 -3.44 21.24
N GLN A 46 -0.68 -4.49 20.63
CA GLN A 46 -1.37 -4.38 19.35
C GLN A 46 -2.68 -3.59 19.46
N LEU A 47 -3.44 -3.75 20.56
CA LEU A 47 -4.70 -3.02 20.73
C LEU A 47 -4.44 -1.55 20.99
N ASP A 48 -3.42 -1.23 21.80
CA ASP A 48 -3.01 0.16 22.04
C ASP A 48 -2.59 0.84 20.73
N ALA A 49 -1.82 0.16 19.88
CA ALA A 49 -1.43 0.65 18.56
C ALA A 49 -2.66 0.98 17.68
N VAL A 50 -3.68 0.11 17.68
CA VAL A 50 -4.91 0.33 16.92
C VAL A 50 -5.72 1.50 17.48
N PHE A 51 -5.96 1.55 18.79
CA PHE A 51 -6.80 2.59 19.39
C PHE A 51 -6.15 3.97 19.27
N VAL A 52 -4.85 4.08 19.53
CA VAL A 52 -4.12 5.33 19.40
C VAL A 52 -4.07 5.77 17.93
N GLY A 53 -3.80 4.84 17.01
CA GLY A 53 -3.77 5.13 15.57
C GLY A 53 -5.11 5.65 15.05
N LEU A 54 -6.20 4.95 15.37
CA LEU A 54 -7.55 5.36 14.98
C LEU A 54 -7.97 6.70 15.60
N ALA A 55 -7.65 6.92 16.87
CA ALA A 55 -7.97 8.19 17.54
C ALA A 55 -7.24 9.35 16.86
N LEU A 56 -5.93 9.23 16.62
CA LEU A 56 -5.12 10.27 15.99
C LEU A 56 -5.59 10.55 14.55
N ALA A 57 -5.72 9.50 13.73
CA ALA A 57 -6.17 9.64 12.35
C ALA A 57 -7.60 10.19 12.27
N GLY A 58 -8.50 9.73 13.15
CA GLY A 58 -9.89 10.18 13.20
C GLY A 58 -10.03 11.65 13.60
N ILE A 59 -9.39 12.06 14.69
CA ILE A 59 -9.42 13.46 15.17
C ILE A 59 -8.83 14.39 14.11
N TYR A 60 -7.67 14.05 13.57
CA TYR A 60 -7.02 14.82 12.52
C TYR A 60 -7.92 14.98 11.28
N SER A 61 -8.54 13.90 10.82
CA SER A 61 -9.40 13.91 9.63
C SER A 61 -10.67 14.73 9.85
N ALA A 62 -11.26 14.65 11.05
CA ALA A 62 -12.46 15.38 11.41
C ALA A 62 -12.23 16.89 11.43
N ILE A 63 -11.05 17.35 11.88
CA ILE A 63 -10.71 18.77 11.96
C ILE A 63 -10.36 19.35 10.57
N THR A 64 -9.61 18.60 9.77
CA THR A 64 -8.93 19.16 8.60
C THR A 64 -9.70 19.02 7.28
N GLY A 65 -10.64 18.07 7.22
CA GLY A 65 -11.42 17.78 6.01
C GLY A 65 -10.54 17.40 4.80
N LEU A 66 -11.13 17.34 3.61
CA LEU A 66 -10.44 16.85 2.42
C LEU A 66 -9.19 17.68 2.07
N ARG A 67 -9.27 19.01 2.22
CA ARG A 67 -8.15 19.90 1.89
C ARG A 67 -6.93 19.64 2.76
N GLY A 68 -7.10 19.54 4.08
CA GLY A 68 -5.96 19.31 4.95
C GLY A 68 -5.41 17.90 4.83
N VAL A 69 -6.28 16.89 4.62
CA VAL A 69 -5.86 15.51 4.31
C VAL A 69 -4.96 15.48 3.07
N VAL A 70 -5.36 16.12 1.98
CA VAL A 70 -4.55 16.15 0.73
C VAL A 70 -3.21 16.88 0.94
N VAL A 71 -3.19 17.94 1.74
CA VAL A 71 -1.94 18.67 2.03
C VAL A 71 -0.99 17.84 2.90
N ALA A 72 -1.51 17.13 3.91
CA ALA A 72 -0.67 16.23 4.70
C ALA A 72 -0.16 15.05 3.87
N ASP A 73 -1.02 14.42 3.07
CA ASP A 73 -0.64 13.34 2.15
C ASP A 73 0.52 13.75 1.24
N PHE A 74 0.52 14.99 0.74
CA PHE A 74 1.60 15.51 -0.08
C PHE A 74 2.94 15.51 0.67
N LEU A 75 2.98 15.98 1.92
CA LEU A 75 4.19 15.96 2.74
C LEU A 75 4.59 14.53 3.13
N GLN A 76 3.62 13.72 3.53
CA GLN A 76 3.78 12.33 3.93
C GLN A 76 4.34 11.47 2.81
N PHE A 77 3.96 11.74 1.55
CA PHE A 77 4.53 11.09 0.38
C PHE A 77 6.05 11.28 0.31
N PHE A 78 6.56 12.50 0.48
CA PHE A 78 8.01 12.74 0.44
C PHE A 78 8.73 12.09 1.63
N ILE A 79 8.16 12.15 2.83
CA ILE A 79 8.73 11.49 4.01
C ILE A 79 8.83 9.98 3.76
N ALA A 80 7.75 9.36 3.28
CA ALA A 80 7.72 7.93 2.96
C ALA A 80 8.73 7.58 1.87
N MET A 81 8.76 8.35 0.76
CA MET A 81 9.68 8.10 -0.35
C MET A 81 11.14 8.25 0.05
N VAL A 82 11.48 9.30 0.83
CA VAL A 82 12.83 9.53 1.33
C VAL A 82 13.23 8.41 2.28
N GLY A 83 12.36 8.02 3.21
CA GLY A 83 12.61 6.93 4.15
C GLY A 83 12.82 5.58 3.46
N THR A 84 11.92 5.19 2.57
CA THR A 84 12.01 3.88 1.92
C THR A 84 13.17 3.82 0.92
N SER A 85 13.48 4.92 0.24
CA SER A 85 14.66 5.00 -0.64
C SER A 85 15.96 4.96 0.16
N ALA A 86 16.01 5.59 1.33
CA ALA A 86 17.16 5.50 2.22
C ALA A 86 17.34 4.07 2.74
N LEU A 87 16.27 3.40 3.18
CA LEU A 87 16.33 1.99 3.59
C LEU A 87 16.89 1.10 2.48
N ALA A 88 16.38 1.25 1.25
CA ALA A 88 16.89 0.52 0.08
C ALA A 88 18.37 0.81 -0.16
N TYR A 89 18.79 2.08 -0.07
CA TYR A 89 20.19 2.47 -0.22
C TYR A 89 21.09 1.81 0.84
N PHE A 90 20.72 1.92 2.13
CA PHE A 90 21.53 1.38 3.23
C PHE A 90 21.66 -0.13 3.18
N VAL A 91 20.57 -0.85 2.91
CA VAL A 91 20.61 -2.32 2.84
C VAL A 91 21.41 -2.79 1.62
N LEU A 92 21.25 -2.15 0.46
CA LEU A 92 22.02 -2.52 -0.74
C LEU A 92 23.50 -2.17 -0.62
N ALA A 93 23.84 -1.06 0.05
CA ALA A 93 25.21 -0.67 0.30
C ALA A 93 25.90 -1.54 1.37
N SER A 94 25.14 -2.38 2.09
CA SER A 94 25.72 -3.27 3.09
C SER A 94 26.60 -4.35 2.44
N PRO A 95 27.72 -4.73 3.08
CA PRO A 95 28.55 -5.82 2.60
C PRO A 95 27.82 -7.17 2.54
N ASP A 96 26.82 -7.37 3.40
CA ASP A 96 26.03 -8.60 3.48
C ASP A 96 25.18 -8.81 2.22
N VAL A 97 24.73 -7.73 1.58
CA VAL A 97 23.97 -7.78 0.32
C VAL A 97 24.87 -7.58 -0.89
N GLY A 98 25.78 -6.62 -0.86
CA GLY A 98 26.71 -6.36 -1.96
C GLY A 98 26.07 -5.73 -3.20
N GLY A 99 25.04 -4.90 -3.01
CA GLY A 99 24.34 -4.21 -4.10
C GLY A 99 23.44 -5.13 -4.94
N VAL A 100 23.09 -4.65 -6.15
CA VAL A 100 22.22 -5.40 -7.07
C VAL A 100 22.92 -6.66 -7.58
N ASP A 101 24.22 -6.59 -7.86
CA ASP A 101 24.99 -7.75 -8.30
C ASP A 101 25.05 -8.85 -7.23
N GLY A 102 25.16 -8.44 -5.96
CA GLY A 102 25.10 -9.38 -4.84
C GLY A 102 23.71 -10.00 -4.67
N LEU A 103 22.62 -9.24 -4.87
CA LEU A 103 21.26 -9.82 -4.91
C LEU A 103 21.11 -10.85 -6.04
N LEU A 104 21.62 -10.55 -7.24
CA LEU A 104 21.60 -11.47 -8.38
C LEU A 104 22.41 -12.74 -8.13
N GLY A 105 23.49 -12.65 -7.33
CA GLY A 105 24.32 -13.79 -6.97
C GLY A 105 23.78 -14.63 -5.81
N GLN A 106 23.09 -14.01 -4.85
CA GLN A 106 22.58 -14.67 -3.65
C GLN A 106 21.19 -15.29 -3.82
N LEU A 107 20.35 -14.72 -4.69
CA LEU A 107 19.00 -15.20 -4.93
C LEU A 107 18.93 -16.15 -6.14
N PRO A 108 18.02 -17.14 -6.13
CA PRO A 108 17.77 -17.98 -7.29
C PRO A 108 17.41 -17.14 -8.52
N SER A 109 17.86 -17.55 -9.71
CA SER A 109 17.53 -16.85 -10.96
C SER A 109 16.01 -16.77 -11.20
N SER A 110 15.26 -17.75 -10.72
CA SER A 110 13.79 -17.80 -10.80
C SER A 110 13.10 -16.67 -10.03
N THR A 111 13.77 -16.05 -9.05
CA THR A 111 13.24 -14.87 -8.34
C THR A 111 13.11 -13.66 -9.27
N PHE A 112 13.90 -13.61 -10.34
CA PHE A 112 13.92 -12.51 -11.30
C PHE A 112 13.13 -12.81 -12.58
N ASP A 113 12.50 -13.98 -12.67
CA ASP A 113 11.65 -14.36 -13.81
C ASP A 113 10.30 -13.63 -13.71
N LEU A 114 10.17 -12.54 -14.46
CA LEU A 114 8.94 -11.74 -14.53
C LEU A 114 7.86 -12.37 -15.44
N TRP A 115 8.20 -13.44 -16.15
CA TRP A 115 7.27 -14.16 -17.02
C TRP A 115 6.75 -15.42 -16.31
N PRO A 116 5.46 -15.76 -16.47
CA PRO A 116 4.94 -16.98 -15.87
C PRO A 116 5.71 -18.21 -16.36
N ALA A 117 6.08 -19.08 -15.42
CA ALA A 117 6.72 -20.34 -15.76
C ALA A 117 5.71 -21.27 -16.45
N SER A 118 6.12 -21.91 -17.55
CA SER A 118 5.30 -22.83 -18.33
C SER A 118 5.11 -24.21 -17.69
N SER A 119 5.42 -24.37 -16.39
CA SER A 119 5.21 -25.64 -15.71
C SER A 119 3.71 -25.83 -15.44
N ASP A 120 3.05 -26.39 -16.45
CA ASP A 120 1.74 -27.01 -16.36
C ASP A 120 1.78 -28.12 -15.30
N GLY A 121 1.35 -27.77 -14.10
CA GLY A 121 1.21 -28.71 -13.01
C GLY A 121 0.33 -28.11 -11.94
N PHE A 122 -0.98 -28.36 -12.03
CA PHE A 122 -1.91 -28.28 -10.90
C PHE A 122 -1.59 -29.40 -9.89
N ASN A 123 -0.34 -29.52 -9.47
CA ASN A 123 0.05 -30.39 -8.37
C ASN A 123 -0.17 -29.56 -7.11
N GLY A 124 -1.08 -30.01 -6.25
CA GLY A 124 -1.57 -29.32 -5.05
C GLY A 124 -0.53 -29.07 -3.95
N ASP A 125 0.75 -28.97 -4.28
CA ASP A 125 1.80 -28.50 -3.38
C ASP A 125 2.04 -27.00 -3.61
N VAL A 126 1.45 -26.21 -2.72
CA VAL A 126 1.44 -24.73 -2.72
C VAL A 126 2.83 -24.10 -2.48
N VAL A 127 3.92 -24.89 -2.41
CA VAL A 127 5.15 -24.47 -1.71
C VAL A 127 6.43 -24.39 -2.56
N SER A 128 6.52 -24.86 -3.82
CA SER A 128 7.85 -24.94 -4.48
C SER A 128 8.08 -24.19 -5.80
N ALA A 129 7.18 -23.34 -6.26
CA ALA A 129 7.48 -22.47 -7.40
C ALA A 129 7.57 -21.01 -6.93
N ILE A 130 8.80 -20.52 -6.78
CA ILE A 130 9.12 -19.07 -6.76
C ILE A 130 8.66 -18.40 -8.08
N GLY A 131 8.33 -19.19 -9.12
CA GLY A 131 7.72 -18.73 -10.36
C GLY A 131 6.18 -18.62 -10.27
N LEU A 132 5.65 -17.55 -10.85
CA LEU A 132 4.22 -17.30 -10.98
C LEU A 132 3.58 -18.30 -11.98
N PRO A 133 2.64 -19.18 -11.58
CA PRO A 133 1.97 -20.07 -12.53
C PRO A 133 1.21 -19.26 -13.60
N LEU A 134 1.14 -19.77 -14.84
CA LEU A 134 0.40 -19.09 -15.92
C LEU A 134 -1.07 -18.84 -15.56
N SER A 135 -1.70 -19.76 -14.84
CA SER A 135 -3.07 -19.60 -14.34
C SER A 135 -3.18 -18.44 -13.34
N ALA A 136 -2.23 -18.32 -12.40
CA ALA A 136 -2.16 -17.21 -11.45
C ALA A 136 -1.88 -15.88 -12.16
N PHE A 137 -1.01 -15.88 -13.18
CA PHE A 137 -0.75 -14.72 -14.01
C PHE A 137 -2.00 -14.23 -14.75
N ILE A 138 -2.72 -15.14 -15.42
CA ILE A 138 -3.99 -14.82 -16.09
C ILE A 138 -5.03 -14.36 -15.07
N ALA A 139 -5.10 -15.01 -13.91
CA ALA A 139 -6.00 -14.60 -12.84
C ALA A 139 -5.66 -13.19 -12.34
N TYR A 140 -4.39 -12.84 -12.13
CA TYR A 140 -3.99 -11.51 -11.67
C TYR A 140 -4.19 -10.42 -12.75
N LEU A 141 -3.81 -10.68 -14.00
CA LEU A 141 -3.98 -9.71 -15.09
C LEU A 141 -5.42 -9.57 -15.58
N GLY A 142 -6.22 -10.63 -15.53
CA GLY A 142 -7.60 -10.63 -15.99
C GLY A 142 -8.58 -10.38 -14.85
N ILE A 143 -8.75 -11.40 -14.01
CA ILE A 143 -9.78 -11.42 -12.96
C ILE A 143 -9.46 -10.41 -11.87
N GLN A 144 -8.26 -10.42 -11.30
CA GLN A 144 -7.88 -9.52 -10.22
C GLN A 144 -7.88 -8.07 -10.74
N TRP A 145 -7.28 -7.77 -11.89
CA TRP A 145 -7.31 -6.41 -12.44
C TRP A 145 -8.74 -5.85 -12.62
N TRP A 146 -9.67 -6.66 -13.12
CA TRP A 146 -11.04 -6.22 -13.35
C TRP A 146 -11.94 -6.29 -12.11
N SER A 147 -11.75 -7.30 -11.25
CA SER A 147 -12.59 -7.52 -10.05
C SER A 147 -12.09 -6.78 -8.82
N THR A 148 -10.80 -6.43 -8.79
CA THR A 148 -10.22 -5.65 -7.69
C THR A 148 -10.69 -4.23 -7.84
N TRP A 149 -11.62 -3.89 -6.97
CA TRP A 149 -11.74 -2.54 -6.50
C TRP A 149 -10.48 -2.21 -5.71
N TYR A 150 -9.41 -1.80 -6.40
CA TYR A 150 -8.30 -1.18 -5.69
C TYR A 150 -8.85 0.15 -5.18
N PRO A 151 -8.78 0.43 -3.87
CA PRO A 151 -9.31 1.67 -3.33
C PRO A 151 -8.81 2.84 -4.19
N GLY A 152 -9.71 3.55 -4.85
CA GLY A 152 -9.38 4.66 -5.76
C GLY A 152 -9.41 4.36 -7.27
N GLN A 153 -9.15 3.14 -7.75
CA GLN A 153 -9.12 2.81 -9.19
C GLN A 153 -10.28 1.87 -9.54
N GLU A 154 -11.50 2.27 -9.19
CA GLU A 154 -12.67 1.48 -9.54
C GLU A 154 -12.85 1.45 -11.07
N PRO A 155 -12.97 0.27 -11.72
CA PRO A 155 -13.10 0.18 -13.18
C PRO A 155 -14.29 0.96 -13.75
N GLY A 156 -15.30 1.24 -12.93
CA GLY A 156 -16.46 2.07 -13.28
C GLY A 156 -16.32 3.57 -13.01
N GLY A 157 -15.15 4.04 -12.57
CA GLY A 157 -14.93 5.39 -12.05
C GLY A 157 -15.56 5.58 -10.67
N GLY A 158 -14.75 5.91 -9.65
CA GLY A 158 -15.22 6.03 -8.28
C GLY A 158 -14.10 6.13 -7.26
N GLY A 159 -14.42 5.90 -5.99
CA GLY A 159 -13.43 5.93 -4.91
C GLY A 159 -12.92 7.33 -4.56
N TYR A 160 -11.92 7.36 -3.69
CA TYR A 160 -11.29 8.62 -3.27
C TYR A 160 -10.48 9.30 -4.38
N ILE A 161 -10.04 8.60 -5.43
CA ILE A 161 -9.37 9.25 -6.57
C ILE A 161 -10.38 10.06 -7.36
N ALA A 162 -11.59 9.54 -7.61
CA ALA A 162 -12.64 10.35 -8.22
C ALA A 162 -12.96 11.59 -7.38
N GLN A 163 -13.00 11.46 -6.05
CA GLN A 163 -13.16 12.60 -5.14
C GLN A 163 -12.05 13.65 -5.33
N ARG A 164 -10.78 13.21 -5.45
CA ARG A 164 -9.63 14.10 -5.69
C ARG A 164 -9.64 14.75 -7.07
N ILE A 165 -10.02 14.00 -8.12
CA ILE A 165 -10.18 14.51 -9.49
C ILE A 165 -11.25 15.61 -9.52
N MET A 166 -12.41 15.38 -8.92
CA MET A 166 -13.50 16.35 -8.86
C MET A 166 -13.17 17.58 -8.00
N ALA A 167 -12.22 17.46 -7.07
CA ALA A 167 -11.75 18.57 -6.24
C ALA A 167 -10.70 19.46 -6.92
N THR A 168 -10.26 19.13 -8.13
CA THR A 168 -9.30 19.95 -8.88
C THR A 168 -9.96 21.18 -9.49
N ARG A 169 -9.16 22.22 -9.78
CA ARG A 169 -9.65 23.51 -10.28
C ARG A 169 -10.10 23.45 -11.74
N SER A 170 -9.45 22.62 -12.55
CA SER A 170 -9.72 22.47 -13.97
C SER A 170 -9.51 21.03 -14.43
N GLU A 171 -10.09 20.66 -15.57
CA GLU A 171 -9.88 19.35 -16.18
C GLU A 171 -8.40 19.06 -16.46
N LYS A 172 -7.64 20.08 -16.87
CA LYS A 172 -6.19 19.97 -17.08
C LYS A 172 -5.47 19.61 -15.78
N ASP A 173 -5.84 20.23 -14.66
CA ASP A 173 -5.25 19.90 -13.35
C ASP A 173 -5.64 18.48 -12.91
N ALA A 174 -6.88 18.07 -13.17
CA ALA A 174 -7.37 16.71 -12.91
C ALA A 174 -6.57 15.66 -13.68
N LEU A 175 -6.33 15.90 -14.97
CA LEU A 175 -5.51 15.06 -15.83
C LEU A 175 -4.08 14.99 -15.30
N LEU A 176 -3.42 16.14 -15.11
CA LEU A 176 -2.02 16.18 -14.62
C LEU A 176 -1.85 15.49 -13.27
N ALA A 177 -2.78 15.69 -12.34
CA ALA A 177 -2.77 15.01 -11.04
C ALA A 177 -2.90 13.49 -11.19
N THR A 178 -3.76 13.02 -12.09
CA THR A 178 -3.95 11.59 -12.37
C THR A 178 -2.71 10.97 -13.01
N TRP A 179 -2.10 11.65 -13.99
CA TRP A 179 -0.84 11.22 -14.62
C TRP A 179 0.30 11.13 -13.61
N TRP A 180 0.44 12.16 -12.77
CA TRP A 180 1.43 12.16 -11.69
C TRP A 180 1.21 10.98 -10.74
N PHE A 181 -0.04 10.76 -10.30
CA PHE A 181 -0.37 9.62 -9.44
C PHE A 181 0.03 8.30 -10.11
N THR A 182 -0.31 8.08 -11.37
CA THR A 182 0.02 6.83 -12.07
C THR A 182 1.53 6.58 -12.11
N VAL A 183 2.32 7.59 -12.49
CA VAL A 183 3.79 7.45 -12.56
C VAL A 183 4.40 7.28 -11.17
N ALA A 184 4.05 8.14 -10.22
CA ALA A 184 4.62 8.10 -8.88
C ALA A 184 4.24 6.80 -8.14
N HIS A 185 2.99 6.38 -8.23
CA HIS A 185 2.45 5.25 -7.48
C HIS A 185 2.88 3.89 -8.04
N TYR A 186 2.87 3.72 -9.38
CA TYR A 186 3.13 2.43 -10.01
C TYR A 186 4.55 2.30 -10.55
N CYS A 187 5.16 3.38 -11.03
CA CYS A 187 6.48 3.30 -11.68
C CYS A 187 7.63 3.65 -10.74
N ILE A 188 7.42 4.49 -9.72
CA ILE A 188 8.51 4.99 -8.86
C ILE A 188 8.45 4.37 -7.47
N ARG A 189 7.34 4.57 -6.76
CA ARG A 189 7.18 4.19 -5.34
C ARG A 189 7.44 2.71 -5.03
N PRO A 190 7.07 1.72 -5.88
CA PRO A 190 7.26 0.32 -5.52
C PRO A 190 8.73 -0.11 -5.47
N TRP A 191 9.63 0.53 -6.23
CA TRP A 191 11.00 0.07 -6.39
C TRP A 191 11.81 0.00 -5.09
N PRO A 192 11.83 1.04 -4.23
CA PRO A 192 12.50 0.93 -2.94
C PRO A 192 11.99 -0.26 -2.11
N TRP A 193 10.68 -0.56 -2.18
CA TRP A 193 10.10 -1.63 -1.37
C TRP A 193 10.47 -3.00 -1.94
N ILE A 194 10.47 -3.15 -3.28
CA ILE A 194 10.89 -4.37 -3.97
C ILE A 194 12.36 -4.67 -3.66
N LEU A 195 13.24 -3.67 -3.73
CA LEU A 195 14.68 -3.84 -3.45
C LEU A 195 14.92 -4.29 -2.00
N VAL A 196 14.21 -3.68 -1.04
CA VAL A 196 14.30 -4.07 0.37
C VAL A 196 13.72 -5.47 0.60
N ALA A 197 12.63 -5.83 -0.08
CA ALA A 197 12.04 -7.16 0.02
C ALA A 197 13.02 -8.23 -0.51
N LEU A 198 13.66 -8.01 -1.67
CA LEU A 198 14.69 -8.90 -2.20
C LEU A 198 15.88 -9.03 -1.24
N ALA A 199 16.35 -7.92 -0.68
CA ALA A 199 17.40 -7.95 0.33
C ALA A 199 16.96 -8.75 1.57
N SER A 200 15.72 -8.61 2.01
CA SER A 200 15.20 -9.38 3.16
C SER A 200 15.17 -10.88 2.90
N LEU A 201 14.89 -11.32 1.66
CA LEU A 201 14.93 -12.74 1.28
C LEU A 201 16.35 -13.32 1.34
N ALA A 202 17.35 -12.52 0.96
CA ALA A 202 18.76 -12.92 1.03
C ALA A 202 19.27 -12.96 2.47
N LEU A 203 18.92 -11.94 3.27
CA LEU A 203 19.41 -11.76 4.64
C LEU A 203 18.73 -12.65 5.68
N TYR A 204 17.42 -12.92 5.51
CA TYR A 204 16.60 -13.64 6.49
C TYR A 204 15.82 -14.81 5.84
N PRO A 205 16.51 -15.84 5.34
CA PRO A 205 15.83 -16.98 4.73
C PRO A 205 15.03 -17.78 5.77
N GLY A 206 13.84 -18.25 5.39
CA GLY A 206 13.05 -19.18 6.20
C GLY A 206 12.35 -18.55 7.42
N LEU A 207 12.10 -17.23 7.41
CA LEU A 207 11.26 -16.59 8.43
C LEU A 207 9.90 -17.27 8.52
N SER A 208 9.44 -17.54 9.74
CA SER A 208 8.08 -18.04 9.99
C SER A 208 7.00 -17.07 9.51
N ASP A 209 7.31 -15.77 9.60
CA ASP A 209 6.50 -14.67 9.09
C ASP A 209 7.32 -13.84 8.10
N PRO A 210 7.18 -14.06 6.78
CA PRO A 210 7.96 -13.37 5.76
C PRO A 210 7.82 -11.85 5.79
N GLU A 211 6.68 -11.32 6.22
CA GLU A 211 6.44 -9.87 6.29
C GLU A 211 7.31 -9.20 7.37
N SER A 212 7.74 -9.95 8.39
CA SER A 212 8.63 -9.43 9.43
C SER A 212 10.01 -9.05 8.88
N GLY A 213 10.43 -9.65 7.76
CA GLY A 213 11.73 -9.39 7.12
C GLY A 213 11.96 -7.91 6.82
N TYR A 214 10.93 -7.20 6.35
CA TYR A 214 11.06 -5.76 6.05
C TYR A 214 11.38 -4.94 7.32
N VAL A 215 10.74 -5.29 8.45
CA VAL A 215 10.96 -4.60 9.73
C VAL A 215 12.33 -4.95 10.31
N LEU A 216 12.81 -6.18 10.12
CA LEU A 216 14.17 -6.59 10.51
C LEU A 216 15.23 -5.78 9.76
N VAL A 217 15.06 -5.56 8.44
CA VAL A 217 16.00 -4.72 7.68
C VAL A 217 16.05 -3.30 8.23
N ILE A 218 14.90 -2.71 8.61
CA ILE A 218 14.85 -1.39 9.24
C ILE A 218 15.66 -1.37 10.54
N ARG A 219 15.48 -2.39 11.38
CA ARG A 219 16.15 -2.48 12.68
C ARG A 219 17.67 -2.67 12.54
N ASP A 220 18.09 -3.51 11.60
CA ASP A 220 19.47 -3.99 11.54
C ASP A 220 20.36 -3.12 10.62
N TYR A 221 19.80 -2.47 9.60
CA TYR A 221 20.57 -1.78 8.55
C TYR A 221 20.39 -0.25 8.51
N LEU A 222 19.43 0.33 9.24
CA LEU A 222 19.29 1.79 9.30
C LEU A 222 19.97 2.41 10.53
N PRO A 223 20.69 3.53 10.37
CA PRO A 223 21.06 4.37 11.49
C PRO A 223 19.82 4.91 12.22
N ALA A 224 19.94 5.15 13.53
CA ALA A 224 18.80 5.53 14.39
C ALA A 224 17.93 6.68 13.85
N GLY A 225 18.54 7.74 13.28
CA GLY A 225 17.81 8.86 12.71
C GLY A 225 16.96 8.47 11.49
N TRP A 226 17.48 7.59 10.63
CA TRP A 226 16.76 7.08 9.47
C TRP A 226 15.70 6.05 9.85
N ALA A 227 15.98 5.20 10.85
CA ALA A 227 15.01 4.27 11.39
C ALA A 227 13.77 5.01 11.91
N GLY A 228 13.97 6.09 12.68
CA GLY A 228 12.88 6.95 13.15
C GLY A 228 12.09 7.59 12.01
N LEU A 229 12.77 8.05 10.95
CA LEU A 229 12.12 8.62 9.76
C LEU A 229 11.26 7.58 9.03
N VAL A 230 11.74 6.35 8.87
CA VAL A 230 10.98 5.27 8.21
C VAL A 230 9.78 4.84 9.05
N ILE A 231 9.94 4.66 10.36
CA ILE A 231 8.83 4.32 11.26
C ILE A 231 7.79 5.45 11.26
N GLY A 232 8.23 6.71 11.33
CA GLY A 232 7.35 7.87 11.18
C GLY A 232 6.67 7.92 9.81
N GLY A 233 7.36 7.50 8.75
CA GLY A 233 6.83 7.36 7.39
C GLY A 233 5.73 6.31 7.29
N PHE A 234 5.86 5.17 7.99
CA PHE A 234 4.77 4.19 8.09
C PHE A 234 3.58 4.74 8.86
N PHE A 235 3.82 5.50 9.92
CA PHE A 235 2.75 6.18 10.66
C PHE A 235 2.02 7.20 9.79
N ALA A 236 2.76 7.98 9.01
CA ALA A 236 2.23 8.86 7.98
C ALA A 236 1.38 8.10 6.94
N ALA A 237 1.88 6.99 6.39
CA ALA A 237 1.14 6.19 5.40
C ALA A 237 -0.16 5.59 5.96
N PHE A 238 -0.12 5.12 7.21
CA PHE A 238 -1.31 4.66 7.94
C PHE A 238 -2.33 5.78 8.10
N MET A 239 -1.90 6.95 8.60
CA MET A 239 -2.79 8.11 8.76
C MET A 239 -3.38 8.57 7.43
N SER A 240 -2.58 8.61 6.36
CA SER A 240 -3.03 8.93 5.00
C SER A 240 -4.15 8.01 4.54
N THR A 241 -3.99 6.71 4.77
CA THR A 241 -4.98 5.71 4.36
C THR A 241 -6.26 5.83 5.18
N VAL A 242 -6.15 5.83 6.51
CA VAL A 242 -7.33 5.93 7.40
C VAL A 242 -8.08 7.24 7.17
N SER A 243 -7.37 8.36 7.05
CA SER A 243 -8.00 9.67 6.81
C SER A 243 -8.71 9.74 5.46
N THR A 244 -8.10 9.19 4.40
CA THR A 244 -8.72 9.09 3.08
C THR A 244 -9.99 8.25 3.14
N GLN A 245 -9.93 7.09 3.81
CA GLN A 245 -11.05 6.18 3.97
C GLN A 245 -12.20 6.78 4.79
N LEU A 246 -11.89 7.48 5.88
CA LEU A 246 -12.89 8.20 6.67
C LEU A 246 -13.53 9.32 5.87
N ASN A 247 -12.73 10.17 5.20
CA ASN A 247 -13.26 11.30 4.44
C ASN A 247 -14.15 10.83 3.28
N TRP A 248 -13.70 9.83 2.53
CA TRP A 248 -14.43 9.26 1.41
C TRP A 248 -15.68 8.51 1.87
N GLY A 249 -15.57 7.65 2.88
CA GLY A 249 -16.69 6.88 3.42
C GLY A 249 -17.81 7.77 3.96
N THR A 250 -17.46 8.79 4.75
CA THR A 250 -18.43 9.76 5.26
C THR A 250 -19.08 10.55 4.13
N SER A 251 -18.35 10.86 3.05
CA SER A 251 -18.93 11.57 1.90
C SER A 251 -20.08 10.82 1.23
N TYR A 252 -20.07 9.49 1.25
CA TYR A 252 -21.17 8.66 0.75
C TYR A 252 -22.36 8.53 1.69
N VAL A 253 -22.13 8.69 2.99
CA VAL A 253 -23.21 8.60 3.99
C VAL A 253 -23.98 9.92 4.07
N VAL A 254 -23.29 11.04 3.86
CA VAL A 254 -23.86 12.39 4.02
C VAL A 254 -24.50 12.92 2.72
N ASN A 255 -24.04 12.51 1.54
CA ASN A 255 -24.53 12.99 0.23
C ASN A 255 -25.31 11.92 -0.54
#